data_AF-A0A2D9Y4F6-F1
#
_entry.id   AF-A0A2D9Y4F6-F1
#
_cell.length_a   1.000
_cell.length_b   1.000
_cell.length_c   1.000
_cell.angle_alpha   90.00
_cell.angle_beta   90.00
_cell.angle_gamma   90.00
#
_symmetry.space_group_name_H-M   'P 1'
#
loop_
_entity.id
_entity.type
_entity.pdbx_description
1 polymer ?
#
loop_
_entity_poly.entity_id
_entity_poly.type
_entity_poly.pdbx_seq_one_letter_code
_entity_poly.pdbx_strand_id
1 'polypeptide(L)'
;MKVDKTVIIITGVGLAIGFAEALIYYNLGTNANREKFKFGVPKGKELAKNMGVVLATSALTALISYQIEKSLEGKSGAIPVTT
;
A
#
# COMPACT_ATOMS: atom_id res chain seq x y z
N MET A 1 21.26 -9.02 -4.91
CA MET A 1 20.42 -7.80 -5.01
C MET A 1 20.01 -7.42 -3.60
N LYS A 2 20.55 -6.33 -3.03
CA LYS A 2 20.13 -5.86 -1.70
C LYS A 2 18.82 -5.09 -1.88
N VAL A 3 17.74 -5.58 -1.28
CA VAL A 3 16.46 -4.87 -1.28
C VAL A 3 16.63 -3.64 -0.38
N ASP A 4 16.25 -2.47 -0.89
CA ASP A 4 16.39 -1.21 -0.18
C ASP A 4 15.45 -1.17 1.04
N LYS A 5 15.96 -0.68 2.17
CA LYS A 5 15.21 -0.63 3.44
C LYS A 5 13.99 0.29 3.31
N THR A 6 14.08 1.34 2.51
CA THR A 6 13.00 2.28 2.19
C THR A 6 11.87 1.57 1.43
N VAL A 7 12.21 0.71 0.46
CA VAL A 7 11.22 -0.07 -0.30
C VAL A 7 10.44 -1.02 0.61
N ILE A 8 11.12 -1.68 1.56
CA ILE A 8 10.45 -2.57 2.53
C ILE A 8 9.51 -1.78 3.43
N ILE A 9 9.93 -0.61 3.91
CA ILE A 9 9.13 0.25 4.78
C ILE A 9 7.88 0.76 4.04
N ILE A 10 8.05 1.31 2.84
CA ILE A 10 6.95 1.82 2.02
C ILE A 10 5.95 0.70 1.71
N THR A 11 6.45 -0.48 1.34
CA THR A 11 5.60 -1.65 1.07
C THR A 11 4.84 -2.07 2.33
N GLY A 12 5.50 -2.13 3.50
CA GLY A 12 4.87 -2.51 4.76
C GLY A 12 3.78 -1.52 5.21
N VAL A 13 4.04 -0.22 5.10
CA VAL A 13 3.06 0.83 5.43
C VAL A 13 1.88 0.78 4.45
N GLY A 14 2.14 0.67 3.14
CA GLY A 14 1.09 0.54 2.13
C GLY A 14 0.21 -0.69 2.37
N LEU A 15 0.82 -1.81 2.76
CA LEU A 15 0.09 -3.03 3.07
C LEU A 15 -0.82 -2.86 4.30
N ALA A 16 -0.32 -2.23 5.36
CA ALA A 16 -1.08 -1.99 6.58
C ALA A 16 -2.28 -1.06 6.34
N ILE A 17 -2.06 0.03 5.59
CA ILE A 17 -3.12 0.98 5.23
C ILE A 17 -4.16 0.30 4.33
N GLY A 18 -3.73 -0.33 3.25
CA GLY A 18 -4.64 -0.99 2.31
C GLY A 18 -5.43 -2.13 2.96
N PHE A 19 -4.84 -2.85 3.91
CA PHE A 19 -5.55 -3.87 4.69
C PHE A 19 -6.60 -3.25 5.62
N ALA A 20 -6.28 -2.14 6.29
CA ALA A 20 -7.25 -1.41 7.12
C ALA A 20 -8.43 -0.89 6.30
N GLU A 21 -8.17 -0.28 5.13
CA GLU A 21 -9.21 0.19 4.22
C GLU A 21 -10.10 -0.95 3.73
N ALA A 22 -9.49 -2.09 3.34
CA ALA A 22 -10.25 -3.26 2.91
C ALA A 22 -11.17 -3.81 4.03
N LEU A 23 -10.74 -3.76 5.30
CA LEU A 23 -11.57 -4.13 6.44
C LEU A 23 -12.71 -3.14 6.66
N ILE A 24 -12.45 -1.84 6.53
CA ILE A 24 -13.48 -0.81 6.65
C ILE A 24 -14.54 -0.98 5.57
N TYR A 25 -14.15 -1.13 4.30
CA TYR A 25 -15.09 -1.31 3.19
C TYR A 25 -15.89 -2.61 3.31
N TYR A 26 -15.25 -3.69 3.75
CA TYR A 26 -15.96 -4.94 4.02
C TYR A 26 -17.06 -4.75 5.07
N ASN A 27 -16.74 -4.09 6.19
CA ASN A 27 -17.68 -3.86 7.28
C ASN A 27 -18.80 -2.89 6.89
N LEU A 28 -18.50 -1.83 6.14
CA LEU A 28 -19.52 -0.93 5.61
C LEU A 28 -20.47 -1.68 4.67
N GLY A 29 -19.94 -2.48 3.75
CA GLY A 29 -20.75 -3.25 2.81
C GLY A 29 -21.65 -4.30 3.49
N THR A 30 -21.11 -5.05 4.46
CA THR A 30 -21.88 -6.09 5.17
C THR A 30 -22.91 -5.52 6.16
N ASN A 31 -22.72 -4.28 6.62
CA ASN A 31 -23.66 -3.61 7.52
C ASN A 31 -24.59 -2.61 6.81
N ALA A 32 -24.48 -2.41 5.50
CA ALA A 32 -25.29 -1.45 4.74
C ALA A 32 -26.81 -1.66 4.87
N ASN A 33 -27.25 -2.89 5.13
CA ASN A 33 -28.67 -3.24 5.32
C ASN A 33 -28.99 -3.75 6.73
N ARG A 34 -28.15 -3.44 7.73
CA ARG A 34 -28.35 -3.88 9.13
C ARG A 34 -28.68 -2.69 10.02
N GLU A 35 -29.65 -2.86 10.91
CA GLU A 35 -30.03 -1.84 11.90
C GLU A 35 -28.93 -1.56 12.94
N LYS A 36 -27.99 -2.50 13.15
CA LYS A 36 -26.87 -2.35 14.08
C LYS A 36 -25.56 -2.77 13.43
N PHE A 37 -24.52 -1.96 13.62
CA PHE A 37 -23.18 -2.25 13.14
C PHE A 37 -22.61 -3.48 13.85
N LYS A 38 -22.12 -4.45 13.07
CA LYS A 38 -21.42 -5.63 13.57
C LYS A 38 -20.07 -5.76 12.87
N PHE A 39 -19.01 -5.68 13.66
CA PHE A 39 -17.66 -5.89 13.15
C PHE A 39 -17.48 -7.33 12.66
N GLY A 40 -16.99 -7.48 11.44
CA GLY A 40 -16.70 -8.73 10.77
C GLY A 40 -15.38 -8.64 10.02
N VAL A 41 -14.65 -9.74 10.01
CA VAL A 41 -13.46 -9.90 9.18
C VAL A 41 -13.85 -10.80 7.99
N PRO A 42 -13.47 -10.45 6.75
CA PRO A 42 -13.73 -11.31 5.60
C PRO A 42 -13.14 -12.70 5.85
N LYS A 43 -13.83 -13.77 5.42
CA LYS A 43 -13.38 -15.15 5.61
C LYS A 43 -13.06 -15.83 4.28
N GLY A 44 -12.08 -16.74 4.31
CA GLY A 44 -11.79 -17.64 3.19
C GLY A 44 -11.36 -16.92 1.90
N LYS A 45 -12.09 -17.16 0.81
CA LYS A 45 -11.74 -16.66 -0.53
C LYS A 45 -11.81 -15.14 -0.66
N GLU A 46 -12.74 -14.46 0.03
CA GLU A 46 -12.85 -13.00 -0.06
C GLU A 46 -11.67 -12.29 0.61
N LEU A 47 -11.22 -12.79 1.76
CA LEU A 47 -10.03 -12.26 2.43
C LEU A 47 -8.80 -12.39 1.54
N ALA A 48 -8.60 -13.56 0.93
CA ALA A 48 -7.50 -13.80 0.01
C ALA A 48 -7.57 -12.89 -1.22
N LYS A 49 -8.76 -12.60 -1.75
CA LYS A 49 -8.96 -11.68 -2.87
C LYS A 49 -8.58 -10.25 -2.47
N ASN A 50 -9.06 -9.77 -1.33
CA ASN A 50 -8.77 -8.41 -0.85
C ASN A 50 -7.28 -8.25 -0.52
N MET A 51 -6.69 -9.23 0.18
CA MET A 51 -5.26 -9.24 0.46
C MET A 51 -4.42 -9.30 -0.82
N GLY A 52 -4.85 -10.06 -1.83
CA GLY A 52 -4.19 -10.13 -3.13
C GLY A 52 -4.16 -8.78 -3.85
N VAL A 53 -5.28 -8.06 -3.84
CA VAL A 53 -5.36 -6.70 -4.41
C VAL A 53 -4.43 -5.76 -3.64
N VAL A 54 -4.50 -5.75 -2.31
CA VAL A 54 -3.65 -4.88 -1.47
C VAL A 54 -2.16 -5.16 -1.69
N LEU A 55 -1.77 -6.44 -1.76
CA LEU A 55 -0.40 -6.87 -2.03
C LEU A 55 0.08 -6.39 -3.40
N ALA A 56 -0.73 -6.59 -4.45
CA ALA A 56 -0.40 -6.21 -5.81
C ALA A 56 -0.25 -4.69 -5.93
N THR A 57 -1.20 -3.93 -5.39
CA THR A 57 -1.17 -2.46 -5.41
C THR A 57 0.02 -1.93 -4.62
N SER A 58 0.30 -2.47 -3.43
CA SER A 58 1.44 -2.03 -2.61
C SER A 58 2.77 -2.28 -3.32
N ALA A 59 2.93 -3.42 -3.98
CA ALA A 59 4.13 -3.74 -4.76
C ALA A 59 4.31 -2.80 -5.95
N LEU A 60 3.22 -2.49 -6.68
CA LEU A 60 3.24 -1.52 -7.77
C LEU A 60 3.60 -0.12 -7.29
N THR A 61 2.99 0.33 -6.18
CA THR A 61 3.31 1.62 -5.57
C THR A 61 4.78 1.70 -5.20
N ALA A 62 5.32 0.69 -4.53
CA ALA A 62 6.74 0.67 -4.14
C ALA A 62 7.68 0.73 -5.35
N LEU A 63 7.35 0.04 -6.44
CA LEU A 63 8.13 0.07 -7.67
C LEU A 63 8.09 1.45 -8.35
N ILE A 64 6.92 2.08 -8.40
CA ILE A 64 6.76 3.43 -8.96
C ILE A 64 7.51 4.45 -8.10
N SER A 65 7.37 4.40 -6.77
CA SER A 65 8.07 5.28 -5.84
C SER A 65 9.59 5.20 -6.04
N TYR A 66 10.13 3.98 -6.14
CA TYR A 66 11.56 3.76 -6.40
C TYR A 66 12.02 4.36 -7.74
N GLN A 67 11.22 4.22 -8.81
CA GLN A 67 11.55 4.82 -10.11
C GLN A 67 11.54 6.35 -10.08
N ILE A 68 10.60 6.95 -9.34
CA ILE A 68 10.52 8.40 -9.16
C ILE A 68 11.72 8.92 -8.37
N GLU A 69 12.04 8.29 -7.23
CA GLU A 69 13.20 8.67 -6.41
C GLU A 69 14.49 8.66 -7.24
N LYS A 70 14.76 7.56 -7.96
CA LYS A 70 15.94 7.45 -8.82
C LYS A 70 16.01 8.52 -9.92
N SER A 71 14.86 8.89 -10.48
CA SER A 71 14.78 9.93 -11.51
C SER A 71 15.03 11.34 -10.94
N LEU A 72 14.63 11.59 -9.70
CA LEU A 72 14.84 12.86 -8.99
C LEU A 72 16.27 12.98 -8.46
N GLU A 73 16.87 11.90 -7.95
CA GLU A 73 18.27 11.86 -7.51
C GLU A 73 19.24 12.11 -8.68
N GLY A 74 18.97 11.49 -9.84
CA GLY A 74 19.74 11.75 -11.07
C GLY A 74 19.67 13.20 -11.56
N LYS A 75 18.69 13.98 -11.09
CA LYS A 75 18.51 15.40 -11.42
C LYS A 75 19.14 16.34 -10.37
N SER A 76 19.32 15.88 -9.13
CA SER A 76 19.95 16.66 -8.04
C SER A 76 21.48 16.74 -8.14
N GLY A 77 22.13 15.86 -8.92
CA GLY A 77 23.58 15.92 -9.18
C GLY A 77 24.04 17.03 -10.13
N ALA A 78 23.14 17.90 -10.62
CA ALA A 78 23.42 18.88 -11.68
C ALA A 78 23.47 20.35 -11.21
N ILE A 79 23.45 20.64 -9.90
CA ILE A 79 23.69 22.00 -9.40
C ILE A 79 25.01 22.01 -8.63
N PRO A 80 26.13 22.40 -9.26
CA PRO A 80 27.35 22.68 -8.51
C PRO A 80 27.08 23.91 -7.65
N VAL A 81 27.07 23.74 -6.33
CA VAL A 81 27.16 24.86 -5.39
C VAL A 81 28.60 25.35 -5.44
N THR A 82 28.90 26.26 -6.37
CA THR A 82 30.13 27.05 -6.35
C THR A 82 30.10 27.95 -5.12
N THR A 83 31.01 27.67 -4.17
CA THR A 83 31.43 28.62 -3.13
C THR A 83 32.39 29.63 -3.72
#